data_AF-A0A838NJJ5-F1
#
_entry.id   AF-A0A838NJJ5-F1
#
_cell.length_a   1.000
_cell.length_b   1.000
_cell.length_c   1.000
_cell.angle_alpha   90.00
_cell.angle_beta   90.00
_cell.angle_gamma   90.00
#
_symmetry.space_group_name_H-M   'P 1'
#
loop_
_entity.id
_entity.type
_entity.pdbx_description
1 polymer ?
#
loop_
_entity_poly.entity_id
_entity_poly.type
_entity_poly.pdbx_seq_one_letter_code
_entity_poly.pdbx_strand_id
1 'polypeptide(L)'
;MNDSLRAGETRGYLLGAERGQVMMVHAITWPVRQDEAGPVAATVQVSSAADGRELTMPSGQGALWWGRLPATGDFMVRVSASGPTAYTLAVQIPRRLSAGGGDPTAAIAGTAPSRAPVDYIIEGEGGQTLAASLRDGDPATLHLYGLDDGTQLAALAERRKLWAGTLPTSQDYVLSVVPRDEGATYELTVTLR
;
A
#
# COMPACT_ATOMS: atom_id res chain seq x y z
N MET A 1 0.95 11.13 -8.31
CA MET A 1 0.58 12.22 -9.24
C MET A 1 -0.10 13.32 -8.46
N ASN A 2 0.27 14.59 -8.63
CA ASN A 2 -0.40 15.71 -7.96
C ASN A 2 -1.51 16.26 -8.86
N ASP A 3 -2.66 16.60 -8.29
CA ASP A 3 -3.80 17.17 -8.99
C ASP A 3 -4.69 18.00 -8.04
N SER A 4 -5.76 18.61 -8.57
CA SER A 4 -6.74 19.38 -7.80
C SER A 4 -8.15 19.16 -8.31
N LEU A 5 -9.13 19.28 -7.41
CA LEU A 5 -10.55 19.19 -7.70
C LEU A 5 -11.24 20.50 -7.34
N ARG A 6 -12.24 20.89 -8.14
CA ARG A 6 -13.26 21.85 -7.74
C ARG A 6 -14.33 21.16 -6.88
N ALA A 7 -15.17 21.96 -6.22
CA ALA A 7 -16.29 21.44 -5.44
C ALA A 7 -17.20 20.53 -6.27
N GLY A 8 -17.41 19.29 -5.82
CA GLY A 8 -18.24 18.29 -6.52
C GLY A 8 -17.60 17.73 -7.79
N GLU A 9 -16.36 18.11 -8.12
CA GLU A 9 -15.65 17.54 -9.27
C GLU A 9 -15.22 16.11 -8.97
N THR A 10 -15.30 15.26 -9.99
CA THR A 10 -14.72 13.92 -9.97
C THR A 10 -13.68 13.83 -11.08
N ARG A 11 -12.50 13.32 -10.74
CA ARG A 11 -11.43 13.05 -11.70
C ARG A 11 -11.21 11.56 -11.84
N GLY A 12 -11.12 11.09 -13.09
CA GLY A 12 -10.91 9.70 -13.43
C GLY A 12 -9.48 9.43 -13.90
N TYR A 13 -8.94 8.30 -13.48
CA TYR A 13 -7.64 7.77 -13.90
C TYR A 13 -7.82 6.32 -14.33
N LEU A 14 -7.22 5.95 -15.46
CA LEU A 14 -7.26 4.58 -15.98
C LEU A 14 -5.95 3.87 -15.63
N LEU A 15 -6.04 2.67 -15.07
CA LEU A 15 -4.90 1.84 -14.72
C LEU A 15 -5.07 0.42 -15.26
N GLY A 16 -4.09 -0.05 -16.02
CA GLY A 16 -3.99 -1.47 -16.39
C GLY A 16 -3.37 -2.28 -15.26
N ALA A 17 -4.00 -3.41 -14.91
CA ALA A 17 -3.51 -4.32 -13.88
C ALA A 17 -3.98 -5.77 -14.12
N GLU A 18 -3.40 -6.71 -13.38
CA GLU A 18 -3.63 -8.14 -13.58
C GLU A 18 -4.54 -8.75 -12.51
N ARG A 19 -5.26 -9.80 -12.91
CA ARG A 19 -6.09 -10.60 -11.99
C ARG A 19 -5.28 -11.09 -10.80
N GLY A 20 -5.87 -10.98 -9.61
CA GLY A 20 -5.29 -11.49 -8.38
C GLY A 20 -4.25 -10.57 -7.74
N GLN A 21 -3.82 -9.51 -8.42
CA GLN A 21 -3.01 -8.47 -7.79
C GLN A 21 -3.81 -7.75 -6.71
N VAL A 22 -3.14 -7.32 -5.65
CA VAL A 22 -3.68 -6.32 -4.72
C VAL A 22 -3.31 -4.96 -5.27
N MET A 23 -4.29 -4.07 -5.37
CA MET A 23 -4.05 -2.68 -5.70
C MET A 23 -4.40 -1.83 -4.47
N MET A 24 -3.56 -0.84 -4.19
CA MET A 24 -3.75 0.16 -3.15
C MET A 24 -3.73 1.54 -3.81
N VAL A 25 -4.68 2.39 -3.44
CA VAL A 25 -4.90 3.71 -4.01
C VAL A 25 -5.14 4.68 -2.88
N HIS A 26 -4.36 5.76 -2.80
CA HIS A 26 -4.53 6.78 -1.78
C HIS A 26 -4.60 8.16 -2.41
N ALA A 27 -5.67 8.90 -2.13
CA ALA A 27 -5.79 10.32 -2.43
C ALA A 27 -5.39 11.15 -1.21
N ILE A 28 -4.10 11.51 -1.13
CA ILE A 28 -3.53 12.27 -0.02
C ILE A 28 -3.82 13.75 -0.24
N THR A 29 -4.77 14.31 0.49
CA THR A 29 -5.14 15.73 0.37
C THR A 29 -4.18 16.66 1.10
N TRP A 30 -3.90 17.83 0.51
CA TRP A 30 -2.96 18.82 1.06
C TRP A 30 -3.42 20.27 0.77
N PRO A 31 -2.94 21.27 1.53
CA PRO A 31 -2.01 21.17 2.66
C PRO A 31 -2.72 20.68 3.93
N VAL A 32 -2.13 19.71 4.63
CA VAL A 32 -2.53 19.38 6.00
C VAL A 32 -1.85 20.39 6.93
N ARG A 33 -2.58 21.42 7.35
CA ARG A 33 -2.11 22.38 8.36
C ARG A 33 -2.57 21.92 9.74
N GLN A 34 -1.69 22.01 10.73
CA GLN A 34 -1.93 21.45 12.06
C GLN A 34 -2.88 22.32 12.91
N ASP A 35 -3.14 23.55 12.47
CA ASP A 35 -3.84 24.63 13.17
C ASP A 35 -5.10 25.14 12.44
N GLU A 36 -5.46 24.55 11.30
CA GLU A 36 -6.69 24.86 10.56
C GLU A 36 -7.56 23.62 10.41
N ALA A 37 -8.85 23.83 10.09
CA ALA A 37 -9.66 22.74 9.56
C ALA A 37 -8.93 22.17 8.34
N GLY A 38 -8.57 20.88 8.40
CA GLY A 38 -7.82 20.20 7.35
C GLY A 38 -8.52 20.31 5.98
N PRO A 39 -7.79 20.03 4.88
CA PRO A 39 -8.35 20.13 3.54
C PRO A 39 -9.56 19.20 3.43
N VAL A 40 -10.51 19.56 2.56
CA VAL A 40 -11.64 18.67 2.29
C VAL A 40 -11.11 17.33 1.81
N ALA A 41 -11.44 16.27 2.55
CA ALA A 41 -10.98 14.93 2.26
C ALA A 41 -11.51 14.48 0.89
N ALA A 42 -10.61 13.94 0.08
CA ALA A 42 -10.96 13.29 -1.16
C ALA A 42 -11.41 11.85 -0.87
N THR A 43 -12.33 11.34 -1.67
CA THR A 43 -12.77 9.95 -1.65
C THR A 43 -12.32 9.23 -2.91
N VAL A 44 -11.88 7.99 -2.75
CA VAL A 44 -11.44 7.12 -3.83
C VAL A 44 -12.51 6.04 -4.07
N GLN A 45 -12.84 5.85 -5.34
CA GLN A 45 -13.64 4.73 -5.82
C GLN A 45 -12.90 4.02 -6.94
N VAL A 46 -12.98 2.70 -6.96
CA VAL A 46 -12.39 1.88 -8.01
C VAL A 46 -13.49 1.05 -8.67
N SER A 47 -13.46 1.01 -9.99
CA SER A 47 -14.40 0.22 -10.79
C SER A 47 -13.69 -0.44 -11.95
N SER A 48 -14.18 -1.59 -12.42
CA SER A 48 -13.72 -2.21 -13.66
C SER A 48 -14.14 -1.33 -14.84
N ALA A 49 -13.20 -1.01 -15.74
CA ALA A 49 -13.51 -0.21 -16.92
C ALA A 49 -14.29 -0.99 -17.99
N ALA A 50 -14.24 -2.33 -17.94
CA ALA A 50 -14.90 -3.19 -18.92
C ALA A 50 -16.43 -3.25 -18.74
N ASP A 51 -16.91 -3.24 -17.49
CA ASP A 51 -18.32 -3.42 -17.15
C ASP A 51 -18.88 -2.34 -16.22
N GLY A 52 -18.04 -1.39 -15.76
CA GLY A 52 -18.42 -0.31 -14.84
C GLY A 52 -18.68 -0.79 -13.41
N ARG A 53 -18.39 -2.06 -13.09
CA ARG A 53 -18.67 -2.62 -11.75
C ARG A 53 -17.76 -1.98 -10.71
N GLU A 54 -18.35 -1.33 -9.71
CA GLU A 54 -17.63 -0.81 -8.55
C GLU A 54 -17.06 -1.96 -7.71
N LEU A 55 -15.78 -1.84 -7.35
CA LEU A 55 -15.10 -2.78 -6.47
C LEU A 55 -15.23 -2.30 -5.04
N THR A 56 -15.95 -3.09 -4.23
CA THR A 56 -16.20 -2.79 -2.83
C THR A 56 -14.93 -2.90 -2.00
N MET A 57 -14.73 -1.95 -1.10
CA MET A 57 -13.70 -2.03 -0.07
C MET A 57 -14.22 -2.68 1.20
N PRO A 58 -13.38 -3.45 1.91
CA PRO A 58 -13.76 -3.98 3.22
C PRO A 58 -13.93 -2.91 4.31
N SER A 59 -13.25 -1.77 4.23
CA SER A 59 -13.30 -0.69 5.24
C SER A 59 -14.31 0.44 4.95
N GLY A 60 -15.04 0.39 3.82
CA GLY A 60 -15.97 1.44 3.39
C GLY A 60 -15.34 2.52 2.50
N GLN A 61 -16.08 3.60 2.21
CA GLN A 61 -15.60 4.71 1.35
C GLN A 61 -14.65 5.63 2.12
N GLY A 62 -13.56 6.07 1.48
CA GLY A 62 -12.59 6.97 2.09
C GLY A 62 -11.48 7.41 1.12
N ALA A 63 -10.46 8.09 1.64
CA ALA A 63 -9.31 8.55 0.85
C ALA A 63 -8.36 7.42 0.44
N LEU A 64 -8.38 6.30 1.17
CA LEU A 64 -7.61 5.10 0.89
C LEU A 64 -8.54 4.02 0.36
N TRP A 65 -8.13 3.40 -0.74
CA TRP A 65 -8.71 2.19 -1.29
C TRP A 65 -7.70 1.08 -1.40
N TRP A 66 -8.10 -0.15 -1.04
CA TRP A 66 -7.33 -1.33 -1.39
C TRP A 66 -8.25 -2.50 -1.69
N GLY A 67 -7.78 -3.42 -2.52
CA GLY A 67 -8.54 -4.63 -2.85
C GLY A 67 -7.80 -5.53 -3.83
N ARG A 68 -8.21 -6.81 -3.84
CA ARG A 68 -7.75 -7.78 -4.83
C ARG A 68 -8.53 -7.63 -6.14
N LEU A 69 -7.81 -7.53 -7.25
CA LEU A 69 -8.39 -7.31 -8.56
C LEU A 69 -9.01 -8.61 -9.10
N PRO A 70 -10.29 -8.60 -9.52
CA PRO A 70 -11.00 -9.81 -9.92
C PRO A 70 -10.63 -10.31 -11.33
N ALA A 71 -10.06 -9.43 -12.17
CA ALA A 71 -9.76 -9.70 -13.57
C ALA A 71 -8.50 -8.95 -14.01
N THR A 72 -7.93 -9.36 -15.14
CA THR A 72 -6.88 -8.60 -15.85
C THR A 72 -7.57 -7.61 -16.77
N GLY A 73 -7.11 -6.36 -16.77
CA GLY A 73 -7.64 -5.31 -17.64
C GLY A 73 -7.48 -3.93 -17.02
N ASP A 74 -8.29 -3.00 -17.52
CA ASP A 74 -8.27 -1.62 -17.07
C ASP A 74 -9.25 -1.38 -15.92
N PHE A 75 -8.79 -0.62 -14.94
CA PHE A 75 -9.56 -0.19 -13.78
C PHE A 75 -9.64 1.33 -13.76
N MET A 76 -10.86 1.85 -13.58
CA MET A 76 -11.13 3.27 -13.43
C MET A 76 -11.07 3.63 -11.94
N VAL A 77 -10.07 4.44 -11.60
CA VAL A 77 -9.93 5.09 -10.30
C VAL A 77 -10.58 6.46 -10.38
N ARG A 78 -11.59 6.72 -9.55
CA ARG A 78 -12.25 8.02 -9.44
C ARG A 78 -11.91 8.66 -8.10
N VAL A 79 -11.47 9.91 -8.16
CA VAL A 79 -11.22 10.74 -6.99
C VAL A 79 -12.23 11.89 -7.02
N SER A 80 -12.95 12.07 -5.92
CA SER A 80 -13.96 13.12 -5.78
C SER A 80 -13.83 13.82 -4.42
N ALA A 81 -14.33 15.05 -4.33
CA ALA A 81 -14.37 15.81 -3.09
C ALA A 81 -15.61 16.70 -3.05
N SER A 82 -16.17 16.92 -1.86
CA SER A 82 -17.34 17.78 -1.67
C SER A 82 -17.04 19.27 -1.83
N GLY A 83 -15.76 19.65 -1.73
CA GLY A 83 -15.26 21.01 -1.85
C GLY A 83 -13.92 21.06 -2.57
N PRO A 84 -13.41 22.27 -2.88
CA PRO A 84 -12.14 22.41 -3.59
C PRO A 84 -10.99 21.83 -2.75
N THR A 85 -10.16 20.97 -3.35
CA THR A 85 -9.04 20.34 -2.65
C THR A 85 -7.91 20.00 -3.61
N ALA A 86 -6.67 20.08 -3.14
CA ALA A 86 -5.52 19.57 -3.85
C ALA A 86 -5.12 18.21 -3.25
N TYR A 87 -4.64 17.30 -4.08
CA TYR A 87 -4.29 15.96 -3.64
C TYR A 87 -3.12 15.37 -4.41
N THR A 88 -2.50 14.37 -3.82
CA THR A 88 -1.57 13.46 -4.49
C THR A 88 -2.23 12.09 -4.58
N LEU A 89 -2.45 11.62 -5.79
CA LEU A 89 -2.84 10.24 -6.06
C LEU A 89 -1.60 9.34 -6.03
N ALA A 90 -1.57 8.41 -5.09
CA ALA A 90 -0.62 7.31 -5.05
C ALA A 90 -1.35 6.02 -5.43
N VAL A 91 -0.79 5.26 -6.36
CA VAL A 91 -1.29 3.92 -6.72
C VAL A 91 -0.13 2.95 -6.61
N GLN A 92 -0.36 1.85 -5.91
CA GLN A 92 0.65 0.84 -5.60
C GLN A 92 0.06 -0.55 -5.83
N ILE A 93 0.84 -1.41 -6.48
CA ILE A 93 0.54 -2.83 -6.65
C ILE A 93 1.68 -3.59 -5.99
N PRO A 94 1.49 -4.12 -4.76
CA PRO A 94 2.55 -4.81 -4.04
C PRO A 94 3.08 -6.02 -4.80
N ARG A 95 4.39 -6.23 -4.72
CA ARG A 95 5.02 -7.42 -5.29
C ARG A 95 4.72 -8.62 -4.39
N ARG A 96 4.05 -9.64 -4.92
CA ARG A 96 3.81 -10.87 -4.17
C ARG A 96 5.12 -11.63 -3.96
N LEU A 97 5.41 -11.93 -2.71
CA LEU A 97 6.47 -12.82 -2.29
C LEU A 97 5.92 -14.24 -2.23
N SER A 98 6.69 -15.19 -2.74
CA SER A 98 6.44 -16.61 -2.58
C SER A 98 7.61 -17.21 -1.81
N ALA A 99 7.36 -17.67 -0.58
CA ALA A 99 8.26 -18.62 0.06
C ALA A 99 8.05 -19.97 -0.63
N GLY A 100 9.01 -20.40 -1.45
CA GLY A 100 8.90 -21.61 -2.28
C GLY A 100 8.99 -22.90 -1.46
N GLY A 101 8.61 -24.03 -2.06
CA GLY A 101 8.57 -25.37 -1.46
C GLY A 101 9.93 -25.88 -0.96
N GLY A 102 10.34 -25.44 0.22
CA GLY A 102 11.51 -25.91 0.96
C GLY A 102 12.32 -24.79 1.63
N ASP A 103 12.37 -23.59 1.03
CA ASP A 103 13.04 -22.44 1.62
C ASP A 103 12.01 -21.42 2.13
N PRO A 104 11.88 -21.25 3.46
CA PRO A 104 11.00 -20.25 4.04
C PRO A 104 11.47 -18.82 3.79
N THR A 105 12.63 -18.63 3.15
CA THR A 105 13.34 -17.35 3.05
C THR A 105 13.33 -16.80 1.62
N ALA A 106 13.10 -15.49 1.49
CA ALA A 106 13.26 -14.73 0.25
C ALA A 106 14.22 -13.56 0.50
N ALA A 107 15.24 -13.40 -0.34
CA ALA A 107 16.14 -12.25 -0.35
C ALA A 107 15.88 -11.40 -1.61
N ILE A 108 15.63 -10.12 -1.42
CA ILE A 108 15.20 -9.19 -2.47
C ILE A 108 16.09 -7.96 -2.46
N ALA A 109 16.87 -7.75 -3.52
CA ALA A 109 17.49 -6.47 -3.80
C ALA A 109 16.47 -5.54 -4.48
N GLY A 110 16.44 -4.27 -4.08
CA GLY A 110 15.51 -3.30 -4.63
C GLY A 110 15.96 -1.85 -4.51
N THR A 111 15.24 -0.96 -5.19
CA THR A 111 15.42 0.48 -5.12
C THR A 111 14.06 1.15 -4.85
N ALA A 112 13.98 1.90 -3.76
CA ALA A 112 12.84 2.76 -3.44
C ALA A 112 13.10 4.18 -3.95
N PRO A 113 12.19 4.78 -4.74
CA PRO A 113 12.28 6.18 -5.12
C PRO A 113 12.17 7.11 -3.90
N SER A 114 12.61 8.36 -4.04
CA SER A 114 12.47 9.36 -2.97
C SER A 114 11.03 9.46 -2.49
N ARG A 115 10.86 9.32 -1.16
CA ARG A 115 9.58 9.43 -0.44
C ARG A 115 8.47 8.48 -0.92
N ALA A 116 8.81 7.43 -1.67
CA ALA A 116 7.85 6.44 -2.16
C ALA A 116 8.24 5.06 -1.62
N PRO A 117 7.38 4.41 -0.81
CA PRO A 117 7.66 3.08 -0.32
C PRO A 117 7.55 2.04 -1.44
N VAL A 118 8.29 0.94 -1.29
CA VAL A 118 8.14 -0.25 -2.13
C VAL A 118 7.42 -1.31 -1.30
N ASP A 119 6.27 -1.74 -1.78
CA ASP A 119 5.41 -2.67 -1.05
C ASP A 119 5.55 -4.09 -1.57
N TYR A 120 5.60 -5.01 -0.62
CA TYR A 120 5.58 -6.44 -0.82
C TYR A 120 4.37 -7.01 -0.11
N ILE A 121 3.85 -8.12 -0.63
CA ILE A 121 2.75 -8.85 -0.01
C ILE A 121 3.12 -10.30 0.17
N ILE A 122 2.88 -10.85 1.35
CA ILE A 122 3.11 -12.26 1.67
C ILE A 122 1.86 -12.82 2.33
N GLU A 123 1.43 -13.99 1.89
CA GLU A 123 0.35 -14.73 2.53
C GLU A 123 0.92 -15.48 3.72
N GLY A 124 0.29 -15.35 4.89
CA GLY A 124 0.75 -16.00 6.10
C GLY A 124 -0.42 -16.51 6.94
N GLU A 125 -0.20 -17.64 7.59
CA GLU A 125 -1.18 -18.29 8.45
C GLU A 125 -1.00 -17.84 9.92
N GLY A 126 -2.12 -17.75 10.64
CA GLY A 126 -2.10 -17.48 12.08
C GLY A 126 -1.23 -18.50 12.82
N GLY A 127 -0.35 -18.02 13.69
CA GLY A 127 0.61 -18.85 14.42
C GLY A 127 1.96 -19.06 13.72
N GLN A 128 2.10 -18.73 12.42
CA GLN A 128 3.40 -18.72 11.77
C GLN A 128 4.28 -17.60 12.31
N THR A 129 5.59 -17.80 12.27
CA THR A 129 6.60 -16.78 12.56
C THR A 129 7.04 -16.14 11.26
N LEU A 130 6.80 -14.83 11.14
CA LEU A 130 7.37 -14.00 10.08
C LEU A 130 8.56 -13.24 10.66
N ALA A 131 9.64 -13.15 9.89
CA ALA A 131 10.79 -12.31 10.16
C ALA A 131 11.14 -11.50 8.91
N ALA A 132 11.44 -10.22 9.07
CA ALA A 132 11.83 -9.33 7.99
C ALA A 132 13.00 -8.46 8.44
N SER A 133 14.03 -8.34 7.61
CA SER A 133 15.20 -7.50 7.88
C SER A 133 15.68 -6.77 6.64
N LEU A 134 16.12 -5.53 6.85
CA LEU A 134 16.93 -4.79 5.89
C LEU A 134 18.40 -4.93 6.24
N ARG A 135 19.28 -4.89 5.24
CA ARG A 135 20.73 -4.90 5.47
C ARG A 135 21.17 -3.67 6.27
N ASP A 136 22.22 -3.86 7.07
CA ASP A 136 22.85 -2.76 7.79
C ASP A 136 23.34 -1.67 6.82
N GLY A 137 23.18 -0.41 7.23
CA GLY A 137 23.50 0.75 6.40
C GLY A 137 22.42 1.17 5.40
N ASP A 138 21.44 0.32 5.05
CA ASP A 138 20.41 0.69 4.07
C ASP A 138 19.57 1.91 4.54
N PRO A 139 19.33 2.95 3.71
CA PRO A 139 18.66 4.19 4.12
C PRO A 139 17.13 4.07 4.11
N ALA A 140 16.61 2.96 4.62
CA ALA A 140 15.19 2.64 4.69
C ALA A 140 14.79 2.04 6.05
N THR A 141 13.48 1.93 6.25
CA THR A 141 12.84 1.30 7.42
C THR A 141 11.68 0.41 6.98
N LEU A 142 11.31 -0.54 7.82
CA LEU A 142 10.17 -1.44 7.61
C LEU A 142 8.89 -0.83 8.19
N HIS A 143 7.79 -1.06 7.47
CA HIS A 143 6.43 -0.93 7.96
C HIS A 143 5.68 -2.22 7.59
N LEU A 144 5.00 -2.84 8.56
CA LEU A 144 4.36 -4.15 8.39
C LEU A 144 2.98 -4.15 9.04
N TYR A 145 1.98 -4.58 8.28
CA TYR A 145 0.60 -4.66 8.75
C TYR A 145 -0.21 -5.75 8.03
N GLY A 146 -1.28 -6.23 8.69
CA GLY A 146 -2.27 -7.11 8.07
C GLY A 146 -3.09 -6.35 7.03
N LEU A 147 -3.24 -6.90 5.83
CA LEU A 147 -3.98 -6.25 4.75
C LEU A 147 -5.46 -6.11 5.12
N ASP A 148 -6.06 -7.16 5.68
CA ASP A 148 -7.52 -7.25 5.87
C ASP A 148 -7.98 -6.49 7.12
N ASP A 149 -7.21 -6.54 8.21
CA ASP A 149 -7.57 -5.96 9.50
C ASP A 149 -6.82 -4.65 9.83
N GLY A 150 -5.77 -4.31 9.07
CA GLY A 150 -4.93 -3.14 9.31
C GLY A 150 -4.03 -3.25 10.55
N THR A 151 -3.97 -4.42 11.21
CA THR A 151 -3.22 -4.63 12.45
C THR A 151 -1.75 -4.32 12.21
N GLN A 152 -1.20 -3.34 12.94
CA GLN A 152 0.20 -2.93 12.83
C GLN A 152 1.10 -3.93 13.57
N LEU A 153 1.99 -4.59 12.85
CA LEU A 153 3.00 -5.48 13.42
C LEU A 153 4.34 -4.76 13.61
N ALA A 154 4.72 -3.90 12.66
CA ALA A 154 5.84 -2.98 12.77
C ALA A 154 5.38 -1.60 12.32
N ALA A 155 5.07 -0.71 13.27
CA ALA A 155 4.58 0.62 12.95
C ALA A 155 5.68 1.51 12.35
N LEU A 156 5.34 2.30 11.33
CA LEU A 156 6.29 3.19 10.64
C LEU A 156 7.00 4.17 11.60
N ALA A 157 6.29 4.66 12.62
CA ALA A 157 6.83 5.59 13.61
C ALA A 157 8.04 5.02 14.39
N GLU A 158 8.13 3.70 14.51
CA GLU A 158 9.20 3.01 15.23
C GLU A 158 10.49 2.89 14.40
N ARG A 159 10.41 3.15 13.07
CA ARG A 159 11.56 3.20 12.16
C ARG A 159 12.48 1.96 12.25
N ARG A 160 11.87 0.78 12.40
CA ARG A 160 12.60 -0.48 12.54
C ARG A 160 13.29 -0.88 11.24
N LYS A 161 14.41 -1.59 11.35
CA LYS A 161 15.05 -2.30 10.24
C LYS A 161 14.89 -3.82 10.32
N LEU A 162 14.45 -4.30 11.47
CA LEU A 162 14.26 -5.71 11.78
C LEU A 162 12.93 -5.86 12.51
N TRP A 163 12.17 -6.88 12.12
CA TRP A 163 11.00 -7.34 12.83
C TRP A 163 10.96 -8.87 12.80
N ALA A 164 10.54 -9.49 13.90
CA ALA A 164 10.26 -10.91 13.97
C ALA A 164 9.13 -11.14 14.98
N GLY A 165 8.14 -11.95 14.61
CA GLY A 165 7.00 -12.22 15.47
C GLY A 165 6.03 -13.23 14.88
N THR A 166 5.08 -13.66 15.72
CA THR A 166 4.01 -14.57 15.32
C THR A 166 2.87 -13.80 14.66
N LEU A 167 2.37 -14.30 13.54
CA LEU A 167 1.23 -13.75 12.83
C LEU A 167 -0.06 -14.01 13.64
N PRO A 168 -0.86 -12.97 13.93
CA PRO A 168 -2.05 -13.13 14.75
C PRO A 168 -3.19 -13.87 14.04
N THR A 169 -3.28 -13.77 12.72
CA THR A 169 -4.41 -14.26 11.91
C THR A 169 -3.92 -14.75 10.55
N SER A 170 -4.71 -15.61 9.89
CA SER A 170 -4.43 -16.00 8.51
C SER A 170 -4.95 -14.93 7.56
N GLN A 171 -4.04 -14.25 6.87
CA GLN A 171 -4.35 -13.20 5.90
C GLN A 171 -3.11 -12.87 5.06
N ASP A 172 -3.29 -11.96 4.10
CA ASP A 172 -2.15 -11.30 3.48
C ASP A 172 -1.56 -10.23 4.40
N TYR A 173 -0.24 -10.12 4.42
CA TYR A 173 0.50 -9.09 5.14
C TYR A 173 1.26 -8.21 4.16
N VAL A 174 1.15 -6.89 4.34
CA VAL A 174 1.88 -5.89 3.55
C VAL A 174 3.17 -5.51 4.27
N LEU A 175 4.28 -5.70 3.58
CA LEU A 175 5.62 -5.32 4.03
C LEU A 175 6.13 -4.17 3.15
N SER A 176 6.17 -2.97 3.72
CA SER A 176 6.61 -1.76 3.05
C SER A 176 8.05 -1.44 3.43
N VAL A 177 8.89 -1.24 2.41
CA VAL A 177 10.23 -0.66 2.58
C VAL A 177 10.13 0.83 2.32
N VAL A 178 10.23 1.61 3.39
CA VAL A 178 10.03 3.07 3.36
C VAL A 178 11.39 3.78 3.35
N PRO A 179 11.75 4.53 2.30
CA PRO A 179 13.00 5.29 2.25
C PRO A 179 12.94 6.48 3.21
N ARG A 180 14.07 6.86 3.82
CA ARG A 180 14.08 8.00 4.76
C ARG A 180 13.85 9.34 4.08
N ASP A 181 14.53 9.62 2.96
CA ASP A 181 14.44 10.92 2.28
C ASP A 181 14.63 10.84 0.75
N GLU A 182 15.87 10.63 0.29
CA GLU A 182 16.26 10.77 -1.13
C GLU A 182 16.03 9.50 -1.99
N GLY A 183 15.41 8.48 -1.39
CA GLY A 183 15.31 7.14 -1.97
C GLY A 183 16.27 6.19 -1.27
N ALA A 184 16.21 4.90 -1.62
CA ALA A 184 17.05 3.88 -1.00
C ALA A 184 17.31 2.71 -1.94
N THR A 185 18.57 2.33 -2.12
CA THR A 185 18.90 0.96 -2.52
C THR A 185 18.93 0.11 -1.26
N TYR A 186 18.32 -1.06 -1.31
CA TYR A 186 18.18 -1.93 -0.16
C TYR A 186 18.25 -3.41 -0.52
N GLU A 187 18.54 -4.22 0.50
CA GLU A 187 18.39 -5.67 0.47
C GLU A 187 17.46 -6.10 1.59
N LEU A 188 16.31 -6.65 1.22
CA LEU A 188 15.26 -7.13 2.11
C LEU A 188 15.33 -8.65 2.21
N THR A 189 15.46 -9.18 3.42
CA THR A 189 15.30 -10.60 3.71
C THR A 189 13.98 -10.81 4.43
N VAL A 190 13.18 -11.76 3.95
CA VAL A 190 11.90 -12.16 4.56
C VAL A 190 11.94 -13.65 4.81
N THR A 191 11.48 -14.09 5.98
CA THR A 191 11.37 -15.50 6.33
C THR A 191 10.02 -15.78 6.95
N LEU A 192 9.29 -16.79 6.45
CA LEU A 192 7.99 -17.21 6.98
C LEU A 192 8.01 -18.70 7.33
N ARG A 193 7.73 -19.04 8.59
CA ARG A 193 7.74 -20.42 9.11
C ARG A 193 6.47 -20.74 9.87
#